data_AF-A0A4V6PIM3-F1
#
_entry.id   AF-A0A4V6PIM3-F1
#
_cell.length_a   1.000
_cell.length_b   1.000
_cell.length_c   1.000
_cell.angle_alpha   90.00
_cell.angle_beta   90.00
_cell.angle_gamma   90.00
#
_symmetry.space_group_name_H-M   'P 1'
#
loop_
_entity.id
_entity.type
_entity.pdbx_description
1 polymer ?
#
loop_
_entity_poly.entity_id
_entity_poly.type
_entity_poly.pdbx_seq_one_letter_code
_entity_poly.pdbx_strand_id
1 'polypeptide(L)'
;MTEQERTDADLVAKGRALSSPLRLRILRLCLHQARTNKEIAGLLGINPASSLHHVRTLVRTGFLAPQEGRKGKRGAKEVPYIATRTSWSTPVDNISPVLIETFVQETRGLAPEDIDVWRLGVKFNAARQQEMMAKLRAVVEEYMQLPADDDGEATSLLIAHHRDPTAD
;
A
#
# COMPACT_ATOMS: atom_id res chain seq x y z
N MET A 1 -4.92 27.23 15.86
CA MET A 1 -5.43 26.03 15.17
C MET A 1 -6.01 25.10 16.22
N THR A 2 -7.30 24.80 16.12
CA THR A 2 -8.00 23.88 17.03
C THR A 2 -7.53 22.44 16.82
N GLU A 3 -7.88 21.56 17.75
CA GLU A 3 -7.56 20.12 17.64
C GLU A 3 -8.28 19.46 16.44
N GLN A 4 -9.50 19.91 16.16
CA GLN A 4 -10.27 19.48 14.99
C GLN A 4 -9.60 19.91 13.68
N GLU A 5 -9.20 21.18 13.55
CA GLU A 5 -8.51 21.69 12.36
C GLU A 5 -7.18 20.95 12.09
N ARG A 6 -6.49 20.53 13.14
CA ARG A 6 -5.25 19.75 13.03
C ARG A 6 -5.52 18.34 12.51
N THR A 7 -6.55 17.69 13.04
CA THR A 7 -6.97 16.35 12.63
C THR A 7 -7.37 16.32 11.17
N ASP A 8 -8.16 17.30 10.73
CA ASP A 8 -8.59 17.43 9.33
C ASP A 8 -7.40 17.69 8.40
N ALA A 9 -6.48 18.57 8.79
CA ALA A 9 -5.26 18.83 8.03
C ALA A 9 -4.36 17.59 7.89
N ASP A 10 -4.23 16.80 8.97
CA ASP A 10 -3.47 15.56 8.97
C ASP A 10 -4.11 14.49 8.07
N LEU A 11 -5.43 14.36 8.08
CA LEU A 11 -6.17 13.47 7.17
C LEU A 11 -5.97 13.88 5.71
N VAL A 12 -6.06 15.17 5.39
CA VAL A 12 -5.80 15.67 4.03
C VAL A 12 -4.36 15.39 3.60
N ALA A 13 -3.38 15.57 4.48
CA ALA A 13 -1.98 15.27 4.18
C ALA A 13 -1.75 13.77 3.93
N LYS A 14 -2.37 12.91 4.75
CA LYS A 14 -2.35 11.45 4.58
C LYS A 14 -3.01 11.01 3.28
N GLY A 15 -4.19 11.53 2.95
CA GLY A 15 -4.87 11.26 1.68
C GLY A 15 -3.99 11.64 0.50
N ARG A 16 -3.47 12.87 0.49
CA ARG A 16 -2.51 13.33 -0.52
C ARG A 16 -1.28 12.45 -0.63
N ALA A 17 -0.79 11.86 0.46
CA ALA A 17 0.34 10.95 0.44
C ALA A 17 -0.01 9.59 -0.20
N LEU A 18 -1.21 9.06 0.03
CA LEU A 18 -1.63 7.79 -0.56
C LEU A 18 -2.06 7.91 -2.03
N SER A 19 -2.39 9.11 -2.52
CA SER A 19 -2.72 9.38 -3.93
C SER A 19 -1.51 9.33 -4.89
N SER A 20 -0.46 8.54 -4.61
CA SER A 20 0.67 8.35 -5.52
C SER A 20 1.02 6.87 -5.63
N PRO A 21 0.96 6.29 -6.84
CA PRO A 21 1.34 4.89 -7.05
C PRO A 21 2.75 4.58 -6.56
N LEU A 22 3.69 5.48 -6.82
CA LEU A 22 5.07 5.32 -6.36
C LEU A 22 5.19 5.24 -4.84
N ARG A 23 4.42 6.06 -4.10
CA ARG A 23 4.43 5.99 -2.63
C ARG A 23 3.79 4.71 -2.11
N LEU A 24 2.74 4.20 -2.76
CA LEU A 24 2.17 2.89 -2.41
C LEU A 24 3.18 1.75 -2.63
N ARG A 25 3.92 1.77 -3.75
CA ARG A 25 5.00 0.81 -4.02
C ARG A 25 6.13 0.90 -2.99
N ILE A 26 6.51 2.10 -2.54
CA ILE A 26 7.49 2.27 -1.46
C ILE A 26 6.98 1.64 -0.16
N LEU A 27 5.70 1.85 0.20
CA LEU A 27 5.11 1.23 1.38
C LEU A 27 5.12 -0.30 1.29
N ARG A 28 4.83 -0.86 0.10
CA ARG A 28 4.92 -2.30 -0.14
C ARG A 28 6.34 -2.84 0.05
N LEU A 29 7.34 -2.18 -0.53
CA LEU A 29 8.76 -2.57 -0.38
C LEU A 29 9.24 -2.56 1.07
N CYS A 30 8.67 -1.67 1.90
CA CYS A 30 9.04 -1.51 3.31
C CYS A 30 8.07 -2.23 4.26
N LEU A 31 7.15 -3.07 3.74
CA LEU A 31 6.09 -3.68 4.54
C LEU A 31 6.61 -4.75 5.51
N HIS A 32 7.54 -5.56 5.04
CA HIS A 32 8.10 -6.69 5.79
C HIS A 32 9.57 -6.48 6.18
N GLN A 33 10.29 -5.62 5.46
CA GLN A 33 11.71 -5.39 5.67
C GLN A 33 12.01 -3.90 5.72
N ALA A 34 12.79 -3.48 6.72
CA ALA A 34 13.25 -2.10 6.80
C ALA A 34 14.27 -1.81 5.69
N ARG A 35 14.06 -0.75 4.91
CA ARG A 35 14.90 -0.39 3.76
C ARG A 35 15.43 1.04 3.84
N THR A 36 16.67 1.26 3.43
CA THR A 36 17.24 2.60 3.32
C THR A 36 16.72 3.30 2.07
N ASN A 37 16.80 4.64 2.01
CA ASN A 37 16.43 5.39 0.80
C ASN A 37 17.21 4.92 -0.44
N LYS A 38 18.46 4.50 -0.26
CA LYS A 38 19.30 3.99 -1.36
C LYS A 38 18.78 2.65 -1.90
N GLU A 39 18.38 1.74 -1.01
CA GLU A 39 17.80 0.45 -1.38
C GLU A 39 16.44 0.64 -2.07
N ILE A 40 15.59 1.52 -1.53
CA ILE A 40 14.30 1.87 -2.13
C ILE A 40 14.50 2.41 -3.57
N ALA A 41 15.40 3.38 -3.72
CA ALA A 41 15.72 3.96 -5.03
C ALA A 41 16.25 2.92 -6.02
N GLY A 42 17.13 2.03 -5.56
CA GLY A 42 17.69 0.95 -6.37
C GLY A 42 16.63 -0.06 -6.83
N LEU A 43 15.78 -0.54 -5.92
CA LEU A 43 14.71 -1.51 -6.23
C LEU A 43 13.66 -0.93 -7.17
N LEU A 44 13.38 0.37 -7.08
CA LEU A 44 12.40 1.05 -7.94
C LEU A 44 13.02 1.59 -9.24
N GLY A 45 14.35 1.53 -9.40
CA GLY A 45 15.04 2.08 -10.57
C GLY A 45 14.90 3.61 -10.71
N ILE A 46 14.79 4.34 -9.59
CA ILE A 46 14.61 5.79 -9.58
C ILE A 46 15.80 6.52 -8.98
N ASN A 47 15.89 7.83 -9.25
CA ASN A 47 16.94 8.67 -8.66
C ASN A 47 16.79 8.75 -7.11
N PRO A 48 17.89 8.64 -6.34
CA PRO A 48 17.84 8.71 -4.87
C PRO A 48 17.26 10.00 -4.30
N ALA A 49 17.44 11.15 -4.95
CA ALA A 49 16.87 12.42 -4.53
C ALA A 49 15.35 12.44 -4.73
N SER A 50 14.86 11.90 -5.84
CA SER A 50 13.42 11.70 -6.10
C SER A 50 12.81 10.74 -5.07
N SER A 51 13.44 9.59 -4.83
CA SER A 51 13.02 8.65 -3.77
C SER A 51 12.92 9.34 -2.40
N LEU A 52 13.91 10.17 -2.06
CA LEU A 52 13.96 10.83 -0.76
C LEU A 52 12.78 11.78 -0.53
N HIS A 53 12.29 12.45 -1.59
CA HIS A 53 11.09 13.29 -1.51
C HIS A 53 9.85 12.46 -1.09
N HIS A 54 9.68 11.27 -1.68
CA HIS A 54 8.58 10.37 -1.36
C HIS A 54 8.72 9.78 0.05
N VAL A 55 9.91 9.30 0.41
CA VAL A 55 10.20 8.77 1.75
C VAL A 55 9.91 9.82 2.83
N ARG A 56 10.39 11.06 2.66
CA ARG A 56 10.12 12.16 3.61
C ARG A 56 8.64 12.45 3.75
N THR A 57 7.88 12.40 2.66
CA THR A 57 6.43 12.59 2.70
C THR A 57 5.76 11.48 3.50
N LEU A 58 6.13 10.23 3.26
CA LEU A 58 5.58 9.07 3.97
C LEU A 58 5.95 9.06 5.46
N VAL A 59 7.16 9.50 5.81
CA VAL A 59 7.58 9.67 7.22
C VAL A 59 6.76 10.77 7.90
N ARG A 60 6.62 11.92 7.25
CA ARG A 60 5.84 13.05 7.80
C ARG A 60 4.38 12.67 8.07
N THR A 61 3.78 11.82 7.24
CA THR A 61 2.40 11.34 7.42
C THR A 61 2.29 10.11 8.32
N GLY A 62 3.40 9.61 8.87
CA GLY A 62 3.43 8.46 9.77
C GLY A 62 3.27 7.09 9.09
N PHE A 63 3.35 7.02 7.75
CA PHE A 63 3.26 5.76 7.01
C PHE A 63 4.58 4.98 6.96
N LEU A 64 5.71 5.69 7.07
CA LEU A 64 7.02 5.10 7.29
C LEU A 64 7.59 5.54 8.64
N ALA A 65 8.18 4.62 9.38
CA ALA A 65 8.92 4.90 10.60
C ALA A 65 10.43 4.74 10.35
N PRO A 66 11.27 5.76 10.64
CA PRO A 66 12.71 5.60 10.62
C PRO A 66 13.14 4.60 11.69
N GLN A 67 14.10 3.74 11.35
CA GLN A 67 14.70 2.75 12.24
C GLN A 67 16.08 3.21 12.72
N GLU A 68 16.70 2.43 13.59
CA GLU A 68 18.08 2.71 14.02
C GLU A 68 19.03 2.78 12.83
N GLY A 69 19.88 3.81 12.83
CA GLY A 69 20.85 4.03 11.77
C GLY A 69 21.91 2.93 11.76
N ARG A 70 22.20 2.39 10.58
CA ARG A 70 23.25 1.39 10.38
C ARG A 70 24.41 1.95 9.55
N LYS A 71 25.59 1.33 9.68
CA LYS A 71 26.74 1.66 8.84
C LYS A 71 26.53 1.07 7.44
N GLY A 72 26.44 1.94 6.44
CA GLY A 72 26.43 1.59 5.03
C GLY A 72 27.83 1.32 4.49
N LYS A 73 27.90 1.04 3.17
CA LYS A 73 29.17 0.88 2.46
C LYS A 73 30.02 2.15 2.62
N ARG A 74 31.34 1.98 2.86
CA ARG A 74 32.29 3.08 3.09
C ARG A 74 32.01 3.95 4.31
N GLY A 75 31.27 3.42 5.31
CA GLY A 75 31.07 4.09 6.60
C GLY A 75 30.00 5.18 6.62
N ALA A 76 29.23 5.36 5.54
CA ALA A 76 28.11 6.29 5.53
C ALA A 76 27.05 5.86 6.56
N LYS A 77 26.50 6.80 7.32
CA LYS A 77 25.37 6.53 8.22
C LYS A 77 24.08 6.48 7.39
N GLU A 78 23.42 5.33 7.34
CA GLU A 78 22.18 5.12 6.60
C GLU A 78 21.02 4.87 7.57
N VAL A 79 19.86 5.45 7.30
CA VAL A 79 18.63 5.25 8.10
C VAL A 79 17.68 4.34 7.31
N PRO A 80 17.37 3.13 7.80
CA PRO A 80 16.31 2.28 7.25
C PRO A 80 14.92 2.80 7.64
N TYR A 81 13.91 2.46 6.84
CA TYR A 81 12.50 2.80 7.08
C TYR A 81 11.63 1.55 6.97
N ILE A 82 10.67 1.39 7.87
CA ILE A 82 9.66 0.31 7.87
C ILE A 82 8.26 0.93 7.72
N ALA A 83 7.35 0.25 7.03
CA ALA A 83 5.96 0.68 6.93
C ALA A 83 5.22 0.43 8.25
N THR A 84 4.38 1.40 8.66
CA THR A 84 3.62 1.32 9.91
C THR A 84 2.27 0.60 9.77
N ARG A 85 1.92 0.14 8.57
CA ARG A 85 0.63 -0.47 8.19
C ARG A 85 -0.61 0.43 8.34
N THR A 86 -0.45 1.64 8.88
CA THR A 86 -1.55 2.61 9.08
C THR A 86 -2.18 3.13 7.80
N SER A 87 -1.55 2.94 6.64
CA SER A 87 -2.13 3.29 5.34
C SER A 87 -3.41 2.49 5.04
N TRP A 88 -3.55 1.30 5.61
CA TRP A 88 -4.70 0.42 5.38
C TRP A 88 -5.99 0.93 6.03
N SER A 89 -5.89 1.54 7.21
CA SER A 89 -7.03 2.10 7.94
C SER A 89 -7.23 3.59 7.70
N THR A 90 -6.45 4.20 6.80
CA THR A 90 -6.55 5.63 6.51
C THR A 90 -7.65 5.85 5.46
N PRO A 91 -8.69 6.64 5.77
CA PRO A 91 -9.70 6.98 4.78
C PRO A 91 -9.10 7.90 3.71
N VAL A 92 -9.32 7.55 2.43
CA VAL A 92 -8.89 8.37 1.29
C VAL A 92 -9.98 8.37 0.24
N ASP A 93 -10.44 9.57 -0.12
CA ASP A 93 -11.43 9.75 -1.17
C ASP A 93 -10.86 9.34 -2.53
N ASN A 94 -11.68 8.62 -3.32
CA ASN A 94 -11.37 8.24 -4.70
C ASN A 94 -9.99 7.57 -4.87
N ILE A 95 -9.59 6.71 -3.95
CA ILE A 95 -8.29 6.02 -4.00
C ILE A 95 -8.25 4.89 -5.04
N SER A 96 -9.40 4.37 -5.48
CA SER A 96 -9.51 3.19 -6.35
C SER A 96 -8.68 3.29 -7.65
N PRO A 97 -8.71 4.39 -8.42
CA PRO A 97 -7.89 4.51 -9.63
C PRO A 97 -6.38 4.37 -9.33
N VAL A 98 -5.93 4.93 -8.20
CA VAL A 98 -4.52 4.86 -7.78
C VAL A 98 -4.14 3.43 -7.39
N LEU A 99 -5.01 2.70 -6.69
CA LEU A 99 -4.78 1.30 -6.34
C LEU A 99 -4.70 0.40 -7.58
N ILE A 100 -5.62 0.59 -8.53
CA ILE A 100 -5.65 -0.15 -9.79
C ILE A 100 -4.38 0.14 -10.60
N GLU A 101 -4.02 1.41 -10.77
CA GLU A 101 -2.80 1.80 -11.47
C GLU A 101 -1.56 1.18 -10.81
N THR A 102 -1.49 1.23 -9.48
CA THR A 102 -0.39 0.64 -8.71
C THR A 102 -0.27 -0.85 -8.95
N PHE A 103 -1.39 -1.58 -8.87
CA PHE A 103 -1.42 -3.01 -9.13
C PHE A 103 -0.95 -3.34 -10.55
N VAL A 104 -1.44 -2.62 -11.57
CA VAL A 104 -0.99 -2.80 -12.96
C VAL A 104 0.51 -2.53 -13.12
N GLN A 105 1.09 -1.59 -12.37
CA GLN A 105 2.53 -1.35 -12.37
C GLN A 105 3.31 -2.46 -11.66
N GLU A 106 2.78 -3.00 -10.55
CA GLU A 106 3.43 -4.04 -9.75
C GLU A 106 3.40 -5.40 -10.43
N THR A 107 2.32 -5.74 -11.13
CA THR A 107 2.18 -7.04 -11.82
C THR A 107 2.79 -7.04 -13.23
N ARG A 108 3.27 -5.89 -13.70
CA ARG A 108 3.86 -5.78 -15.04
C ARG A 108 5.12 -6.64 -15.13
N GLY A 109 5.06 -7.67 -15.97
CA GLY A 109 6.20 -8.55 -16.23
C GLY A 109 6.33 -9.72 -15.26
N LEU A 110 5.32 -9.97 -14.42
CA LEU A 110 5.21 -11.25 -13.71
C LEU A 110 5.08 -12.40 -14.71
N ALA A 111 5.65 -13.55 -14.38
CA ALA A 111 5.40 -14.77 -15.12
C ALA A 111 3.94 -15.22 -14.90
N PRO A 112 3.32 -15.94 -15.84
CA PRO A 112 1.95 -16.43 -15.66
C PRO A 112 1.73 -17.25 -14.39
N GLU A 113 2.73 -17.99 -13.93
CA GLU A 113 2.72 -18.78 -12.70
C GLU A 113 2.80 -17.95 -11.41
N ASP A 114 3.22 -16.68 -11.49
CA ASP A 114 3.34 -15.78 -10.34
C ASP A 114 2.06 -14.96 -10.09
N ILE A 115 0.99 -15.19 -10.86
CA ILE A 115 -0.28 -14.46 -10.73
C ILE A 115 -1.51 -15.31 -11.00
N ASP A 116 -2.34 -15.47 -9.97
CA ASP A 116 -3.68 -16.03 -10.09
C ASP A 116 -4.72 -14.92 -10.32
N VAL A 117 -5.41 -14.97 -11.46
CA VAL A 117 -6.45 -13.99 -11.81
C VAL A 117 -7.79 -14.69 -12.00
N TRP A 118 -8.78 -14.33 -11.18
CA TRP A 118 -10.14 -14.83 -11.31
C TRP A 118 -11.09 -13.69 -11.70
N ARG A 119 -11.96 -13.96 -12.69
CA ARG A 119 -13.04 -13.06 -13.10
C ARG A 119 -14.37 -13.74 -12.85
N LEU A 120 -15.17 -13.16 -11.96
CA LEU A 120 -16.48 -13.68 -11.59
C LEU A 120 -17.59 -12.74 -12.10
N GLY A 121 -18.54 -13.29 -12.87
CA GLY A 121 -19.77 -12.62 -13.26
C GLY A 121 -20.96 -13.24 -12.54
N VAL A 122 -21.66 -12.47 -11.70
CA VAL A 122 -22.85 -12.91 -10.95
C VAL A 122 -23.91 -11.81 -10.92
N LYS A 123 -25.19 -12.20 -10.89
CA LYS A 123 -26.33 -11.28 -10.71
C LYS A 123 -27.06 -11.65 -9.43
N PHE A 124 -26.98 -10.78 -8.42
CA PHE A 124 -27.57 -10.99 -7.09
C PHE A 124 -28.55 -9.89 -6.73
N ASN A 125 -29.51 -10.23 -5.86
CA ASN A 125 -30.28 -9.21 -5.16
C ASN A 125 -29.40 -8.49 -4.12
N ALA A 126 -29.89 -7.37 -3.57
CA ALA A 126 -29.14 -6.56 -2.62
C ALA A 126 -28.71 -7.35 -1.37
N ALA A 127 -29.58 -8.19 -0.82
CA ALA A 127 -29.29 -8.98 0.37
C ALA A 127 -28.12 -9.96 0.14
N ARG A 128 -28.15 -10.71 -0.97
CA ARG A 128 -27.09 -11.67 -1.30
C ARG A 128 -25.79 -10.98 -1.70
N GLN A 129 -25.86 -9.84 -2.39
CA GLN A 129 -24.68 -9.03 -2.67
C GLN A 129 -24.02 -8.55 -1.36
N GLN A 130 -24.80 -8.01 -0.44
CA GLN A 130 -24.31 -7.57 0.87
C GLN A 130 -23.69 -8.72 1.67
N GLU A 131 -24.33 -9.90 1.67
CA GLU A 131 -23.81 -11.10 2.32
C GLU A 131 -22.45 -11.53 1.74
N MET A 132 -22.34 -11.62 0.42
CA MET A 132 -21.09 -11.97 -0.26
C MET A 132 -19.98 -10.97 0.06
N MET A 133 -20.28 -9.67 -0.03
CA MET A 133 -19.29 -8.62 0.23
C MET A 133 -18.87 -8.61 1.71
N ALA A 134 -19.79 -8.87 2.64
CA ALA A 134 -19.47 -8.99 4.06
C ALA A 134 -18.52 -10.17 4.33
N LYS A 135 -18.75 -11.33 3.70
CA LYS A 135 -17.87 -12.50 3.81
C LYS A 135 -16.46 -12.21 3.28
N LEU A 136 -16.36 -11.60 2.10
CA LEU A 136 -15.06 -11.21 1.53
C LEU A 136 -14.31 -10.22 2.42
N ARG A 137 -15.02 -9.22 2.96
CA ARG A 137 -14.42 -8.22 3.85
C ARG A 137 -13.93 -8.85 5.16
N ALA A 138 -14.71 -9.76 5.75
CA ALA A 138 -14.33 -10.44 6.99
C ALA A 138 -13.03 -11.23 6.83
N VAL A 139 -12.87 -11.96 5.72
CA VAL A 139 -11.61 -12.68 5.41
C VAL A 139 -10.44 -11.70 5.30
N VAL A 140 -10.60 -10.61 4.55
CA VAL A 140 -9.53 -9.61 4.42
C VAL A 140 -9.17 -9.00 5.78
N GLU A 141 -10.16 -8.59 6.57
CA GLU A 141 -9.97 -8.00 7.90
C GLU A 141 -9.24 -8.95 8.86
N GLU A 142 -9.54 -10.24 8.82
CA GLU A 142 -8.86 -11.27 9.61
C GLU A 142 -7.36 -11.33 9.31
N TYR A 143 -6.99 -11.55 8.04
CA TYR A 143 -5.58 -11.68 7.65
C TYR A 143 -4.80 -10.37 7.76
N MET A 144 -5.47 -9.21 7.67
CA MET A 144 -4.80 -7.92 7.84
C MET A 144 -4.23 -7.72 9.26
N GLN A 145 -4.82 -8.38 10.26
CA GLN A 145 -4.44 -8.27 11.67
C GLN A 145 -3.34 -9.26 12.08
N LEU A 146 -3.07 -10.27 11.25
CA LEU A 146 -2.04 -11.24 11.53
C LEU A 146 -0.62 -10.63 11.35
N PRO A 147 0.35 -11.05 12.17
CA PRO A 147 1.75 -10.74 11.93
C PRO A 147 2.22 -11.38 10.62
N ALA A 148 3.37 -10.91 10.12
CA ALA A 148 4.06 -11.65 9.05
C ALA A 148 4.76 -12.86 9.66
N ASP A 149 4.68 -14.00 8.99
CA ASP A 149 5.44 -15.20 9.35
C ASP A 149 6.90 -15.05 8.93
N ASP A 150 7.83 -15.59 9.73
CA ASP A 150 9.28 -15.49 9.48
C ASP A 150 9.71 -16.22 8.20
N ASP A 151 9.02 -17.30 7.85
CA ASP A 151 9.19 -18.11 6.64
C ASP A 151 8.13 -17.83 5.56
N GLY A 152 7.33 -16.77 5.74
CA GLY A 152 6.24 -16.43 4.84
C GLY A 152 6.73 -15.89 3.48
N GLU A 153 6.00 -16.25 2.43
CA GLU A 153 6.16 -15.64 1.12
C GLU A 153 5.34 -14.35 1.02
N ALA A 154 5.95 -13.28 0.52
CA ALA A 154 5.29 -11.97 0.45
C ALA A 154 4.20 -11.97 -0.65
N THR A 155 2.94 -11.96 -0.23
CA THR A 155 1.78 -11.93 -1.15
C THR A 155 1.12 -10.54 -1.19
N SER A 156 0.60 -10.16 -2.37
CA SER A 156 -0.20 -8.95 -2.58
C SER A 156 -1.52 -9.31 -3.24
N LEU A 157 -2.63 -8.80 -2.70
CA LEU A 157 -3.98 -9.02 -3.22
C LEU A 157 -4.65 -7.68 -3.52
N LEU A 158 -5.27 -7.56 -4.70
CA LEU A 158 -6.20 -6.49 -5.03
C LEU A 158 -7.58 -7.11 -5.29
N ILE A 159 -8.57 -6.78 -4.46
CA ILE A 159 -9.96 -7.15 -4.69
C ILE A 159 -10.71 -5.91 -5.18
N ALA A 160 -11.25 -5.99 -6.39
CA ALA A 160 -12.06 -4.92 -6.97
C ALA A 160 -13.48 -5.42 -7.23
N HIS A 161 -14.45 -4.78 -6.60
CA HIS A 161 -15.87 -4.94 -6.91
C HIS A 161 -16.35 -3.69 -7.65
N HIS A 162 -17.02 -3.90 -8.77
CA HIS A 162 -17.71 -2.84 -9.50
C HIS A 162 -19.11 -3.33 -9.89
N ARG A 163 -20.04 -2.40 -10.05
CA ARG A 163 -21.29 -2.71 -10.75
C ARG A 163 -20.95 -3.01 -12.21
N ASP A 164 -21.51 -4.07 -12.77
CA ASP A 164 -21.44 -4.31 -14.20
C ASP A 164 -22.35 -3.29 -14.92
N PRO A 165 -21.80 -2.34 -15.70
CA PRO A 165 -22.61 -1.36 -16.41
C PRO A 165 -23.30 -1.94 -17.66
N THR A 166 -22.94 -3.16 -18.06
CA THR A 166 -23.48 -3.83 -19.25
C THR A 166 -24.57 -4.85 -18.91
N ALA A 167 -24.73 -5.19 -17.64
CA ALA A 167 -25.80 -6.03 -17.15
C ALA A 167 -27.00 -5.14 -16.79
N ASP A 168 -28.06 -5.19 -17.61
CA ASP A 168 -29.34 -4.49 -17.39
C ASP A 168 -29.86 -4.56 -15.95
#